data_AF-A0A344LH07-F1
#
_entry.id   AF-A0A344LH07-F1
#
_cell.length_a   1.000
_cell.length_b   1.000
_cell.length_c   1.000
_cell.angle_alpha   90.00
_cell.angle_beta   90.00
_cell.angle_gamma   90.00
#
_symmetry.space_group_name_H-M   'P 1'
#
loop_
_entity.id
_entity.type
_entity.pdbx_description
1 polymer ?
#
loop_
_entity_poly.entity_id
_entity_poly.type
_entity_poly.pdbx_seq_one_letter_code
_entity_poly.pdbx_strand_id
1 'polypeptide(L)'
;MRRLAAALGTLALLVTAAPATALAAEGNPLEKTNGFYVDPDSNPNRWVRDHASDPRATKIKQAIADRPGARWFGDWSGNIRTATDQYTYAADVVDKLPVLVAYNIFGRDCGSHSGGGAKTEAEYRTWISEFAKGIGGKPSVVILEPDALAQLDCVPTTGKKIRLDLLKYATEQLKTYATNTWVYLDAGHSGWHPAATTVQRLADAGVANVRGYSLNVSNYHTTADNVAYGNAVKSGLAGRGLTKTFVIDTSRNGNGPGDDWCNPAGRKLGVPSQLGGGSDLLLWVKVPGDSDGDCGIGAGIPAGQFSPEIAVRLIDGK
;
A
#
# COMPACT_ATOMS: atom_id res chain seq x y z
N MET A 1 -71.68 -22.91 28.57
CA MET A 1 -70.33 -22.34 28.49
C MET A 1 -69.56 -23.08 27.39
N ARG A 2 -69.52 -22.53 26.16
CA ARG A 2 -68.77 -23.08 25.02
C ARG A 2 -67.51 -22.22 24.83
N ARG A 3 -66.33 -22.81 25.00
CA ARG A 3 -65.05 -22.13 24.74
C ARG A 3 -64.58 -22.49 23.32
N LEU A 4 -64.50 -21.51 22.43
CA LEU A 4 -63.77 -21.62 21.16
C LEU A 4 -62.26 -21.47 21.47
N ALA A 5 -61.45 -22.44 21.02
CA ALA A 5 -60.00 -22.31 20.97
C ALA A 5 -59.60 -21.89 19.56
N ALA A 6 -59.04 -20.68 19.41
CA ALA A 6 -58.47 -20.21 18.16
C ALA A 6 -57.03 -20.72 18.04
N ALA A 7 -56.75 -21.52 16.99
CA ALA A 7 -55.41 -21.93 16.64
C ALA A 7 -54.73 -20.81 15.84
N LEU A 8 -53.75 -20.12 16.45
CA LEU A 8 -52.83 -19.24 15.72
C LEU A 8 -51.75 -20.10 15.07
N GLY A 9 -51.80 -20.21 13.74
CA GLY A 9 -50.71 -20.78 12.95
C GLY A 9 -49.57 -19.78 12.81
N THR A 10 -48.42 -20.06 13.43
CA THR A 10 -47.16 -19.34 13.19
C THR A 10 -46.59 -19.75 11.84
N LEU A 11 -46.67 -18.83 10.87
CA LEU A 11 -45.99 -18.95 9.58
C LEU A 11 -44.49 -18.70 9.80
N ALA A 12 -43.68 -19.76 9.82
CA ALA A 12 -42.23 -19.63 9.89
C ALA A 12 -41.71 -19.14 8.52
N LEU A 13 -41.34 -17.85 8.45
CA LEU A 13 -40.57 -17.32 7.33
C LEU A 13 -39.16 -17.93 7.39
N LEU A 14 -38.88 -18.88 6.51
CA LEU A 14 -37.50 -19.29 6.21
C LEU A 14 -36.80 -18.13 5.50
N VAL A 15 -36.04 -17.33 6.25
CA VAL A 15 -35.05 -16.42 5.68
C VAL A 15 -33.88 -17.28 5.22
N THR A 16 -33.85 -17.60 3.92
CA THR A 16 -32.66 -18.17 3.30
C THR A 16 -31.58 -17.10 3.31
N ALA A 17 -30.64 -17.16 4.26
CA ALA A 17 -29.42 -16.38 4.19
C ALA A 17 -28.70 -16.75 2.89
N ALA A 18 -28.63 -15.81 1.95
CA ALA A 18 -27.80 -15.98 0.77
C ALA A 18 -26.35 -16.20 1.24
N PRO A 19 -25.62 -17.17 0.70
CA PRO A 19 -24.21 -17.33 1.04
C PRO A 19 -23.51 -16.04 0.66
N ALA A 20 -22.81 -15.41 1.62
CA ALA A 20 -21.83 -14.40 1.29
C ALA A 20 -20.86 -15.05 0.31
N THR A 21 -20.86 -14.60 -0.94
CA THR A 21 -19.89 -15.03 -1.94
C THR A 21 -18.52 -14.55 -1.48
N ALA A 22 -17.84 -15.40 -0.71
CA ALA A 22 -16.43 -15.27 -0.44
C ALA A 22 -15.73 -15.19 -1.80
N LEU A 23 -14.89 -14.17 -1.99
CA LEU A 23 -14.01 -14.04 -3.15
C LEU A 23 -13.01 -15.21 -3.17
N ALA A 24 -13.45 -16.36 -3.65
CA ALA A 24 -12.62 -17.49 -4.00
C ALA A 24 -12.28 -17.38 -5.50
N ALA A 25 -11.33 -16.52 -5.86
CA ALA A 25 -10.79 -16.47 -7.23
C ALA A 25 -9.38 -15.85 -7.37
N GLU A 26 -8.73 -15.41 -6.30
CA GLU A 26 -7.34 -14.93 -6.30
C GLU A 26 -6.67 -15.56 -5.06
N GLY A 27 -5.43 -16.05 -5.16
CA GLY A 27 -4.77 -16.73 -4.04
C GLY A 27 -4.83 -15.92 -2.73
N ASN A 28 -4.89 -16.59 -1.58
CA ASN A 28 -4.85 -15.96 -0.27
C ASN A 28 -3.43 -16.08 0.33
N PRO A 29 -2.53 -15.10 0.15
CA PRO A 29 -1.16 -15.17 0.65
C PRO A 29 -1.07 -15.27 2.18
N LEU A 30 -2.07 -14.79 2.91
CA LEU A 30 -2.09 -14.90 4.37
C LEU A 30 -2.27 -16.34 4.85
N GLU A 31 -2.99 -17.17 4.12
CA GLU A 31 -3.14 -18.59 4.44
C GLU A 31 -1.88 -19.41 4.11
N LYS A 32 -0.93 -18.80 3.41
CA LYS A 32 0.32 -19.42 2.95
C LYS A 32 1.55 -18.95 3.71
N THR A 33 1.36 -18.09 4.72
CA THR A 33 2.45 -17.45 5.46
C THR A 33 2.09 -17.30 6.93
N ASN A 34 3.11 -17.20 7.79
CA ASN A 34 2.93 -16.95 9.22
C ASN A 34 3.34 -15.52 9.60
N GLY A 35 2.54 -14.54 9.18
CA GLY A 35 2.76 -13.12 9.48
C GLY A 35 3.72 -12.42 8.51
N PHE A 36 3.97 -11.13 8.74
CA PHE A 36 4.71 -10.29 7.79
C PHE A 36 6.23 -10.45 7.87
N TYR A 37 6.88 -10.25 6.73
CA TYR A 37 8.34 -10.29 6.60
C TYR A 37 8.98 -9.00 7.08
N VAL A 38 10.05 -9.14 7.87
CA VAL A 38 10.95 -8.03 8.23
C VAL A 38 12.15 -8.11 7.30
N ASP A 39 12.37 -7.09 6.48
CA ASP A 39 13.53 -7.05 5.58
C ASP A 39 14.82 -6.77 6.39
N PRO A 40 15.73 -7.74 6.53
CA PRO A 40 17.00 -7.54 7.24
C PRO A 40 17.92 -6.55 6.52
N ASP A 41 17.64 -6.24 5.25
CA ASP A 41 18.34 -5.26 4.46
C ASP A 41 17.51 -3.99 4.24
N SER A 42 16.45 -3.74 5.01
CA SER A 42 15.80 -2.41 5.01
C SER A 42 16.79 -1.32 5.42
N ASN A 43 16.58 -0.08 4.96
CA ASN A 43 17.44 1.04 5.33
C ASN A 43 17.68 1.18 6.86
N PRO A 44 16.65 1.09 7.74
CA PRO A 44 16.87 1.11 9.18
C PRO A 44 17.69 -0.09 9.69
N ASN A 45 17.49 -1.30 9.16
CA ASN A 45 18.30 -2.46 9.58
C ASN A 45 19.76 -2.31 9.16
N ARG A 46 20.03 -1.85 7.93
CA ARG A 46 21.40 -1.56 7.48
C ARG A 46 22.05 -0.50 8.36
N TRP A 47 21.34 0.60 8.65
CA TRP A 47 21.87 1.66 9.51
C TRP A 47 22.17 1.16 10.92
N VAL A 48 21.24 0.42 11.57
CA VAL A 48 21.45 -0.14 12.92
C VAL A 48 22.64 -1.08 12.96
N ARG A 49 22.79 -1.96 11.97
CA ARG A 49 23.92 -2.90 11.88
C ARG A 49 25.25 -2.16 11.74
N ASP A 50 25.29 -1.15 10.87
CA ASP A 50 26.52 -0.42 10.55
C ASP A 50 26.88 0.62 11.64
N HIS A 51 25.93 0.96 12.53
CA HIS A 51 26.08 1.97 13.61
C HIS A 51 25.70 1.40 14.99
N ALA A 52 26.07 0.15 15.28
CA ALA A 52 25.65 -0.53 16.51
C ALA A 52 26.04 0.17 17.83
N SER A 53 27.08 1.02 17.81
CA SER A 53 27.52 1.82 18.96
C SER A 53 26.84 3.19 19.08
N ASP A 54 26.04 3.62 18.10
CA ASP A 54 25.28 4.86 18.19
C ASP A 54 24.19 4.71 19.27
N PRO A 55 24.04 5.67 20.21
CA PRO A 55 23.07 5.56 21.30
C PRO A 55 21.61 5.47 20.82
N ARG A 56 21.32 5.84 19.57
CA ARG A 56 19.99 5.74 18.94
C ARG A 56 19.72 4.34 18.37
N ALA A 57 20.74 3.51 18.15
CA ALA A 57 20.65 2.23 17.45
C ALA A 57 19.63 1.28 18.08
N THR A 58 19.71 1.04 19.39
CA THR A 58 18.76 0.17 20.11
C THR A 58 17.32 0.66 19.96
N LYS A 59 17.11 1.98 20.09
CA LYS A 59 15.78 2.60 19.99
C LYS A 59 15.19 2.45 18.59
N ILE A 60 15.98 2.75 17.56
CA ILE A 60 15.59 2.59 16.16
C ILE A 60 15.32 1.12 15.83
N LYS A 61 16.15 0.20 16.34
CA LYS A 61 15.96 -1.24 16.12
C LYS A 61 14.60 -1.72 16.64
N GLN A 62 14.31 -1.44 17.92
CA GLN A 62 13.09 -1.91 18.59
C GLN A 62 11.81 -1.28 18.05
N ALA A 63 11.88 0.00 17.67
CA ALA A 63 10.72 0.75 17.22
C ALA A 63 10.47 0.64 15.72
N ILE A 64 11.52 0.49 14.90
CA ILE A 64 11.42 0.55 13.43
C ILE A 64 12.03 -0.68 12.77
N ALA A 65 13.31 -0.97 12.99
CA ALA A 65 14.03 -1.95 12.16
C ALA A 65 13.50 -3.39 12.32
N ASP A 66 13.05 -3.76 13.51
CA ASP A 66 12.43 -5.08 13.78
C ASP A 66 10.95 -5.16 13.39
N ARG A 67 10.40 -4.12 12.76
CA ARG A 67 8.98 -4.07 12.37
C ARG A 67 8.81 -4.44 10.89
N PRO A 68 7.79 -5.24 10.55
CA PRO A 68 7.50 -5.53 9.15
C PRO A 68 7.08 -4.27 8.40
N GLY A 69 7.74 -4.01 7.28
CA GLY A 69 7.47 -2.89 6.39
C GLY A 69 7.71 -3.28 4.93
N ALA A 70 7.39 -2.37 4.01
CA ALA A 70 7.51 -2.64 2.60
C ALA A 70 8.90 -2.36 2.02
N ARG A 71 9.28 -3.11 0.98
CA ARG A 71 10.46 -2.81 0.14
C ARG A 71 10.03 -2.13 -1.16
N TRP A 72 10.68 -1.01 -1.47
CA TRP A 72 10.38 -0.21 -2.65
C TRP A 72 11.27 -0.57 -3.84
N PHE A 73 10.64 -0.72 -5.00
CA PHE A 73 11.30 -1.06 -6.25
C PHE A 73 11.00 -0.02 -7.32
N GLY A 74 12.03 0.34 -8.09
CA GLY A 74 11.99 1.35 -9.13
C GLY A 74 13.06 1.11 -10.19
N ASP A 75 13.41 2.16 -10.92
CA ASP A 75 14.51 2.19 -11.90
C ASP A 75 15.89 1.93 -11.26
N TRP A 76 16.06 2.23 -9.96
CA TRP A 76 17.29 1.90 -9.21
C TRP A 76 17.46 0.41 -8.86
N SER A 77 16.47 -0.44 -9.13
CA SER A 77 16.47 -1.83 -8.64
C SER A 77 17.28 -2.81 -9.50
N GLY A 78 17.98 -2.34 -10.53
CA GLY A 78 18.74 -3.20 -11.44
C GLY A 78 17.84 -4.14 -12.24
N ASN A 79 18.21 -5.42 -12.36
CA ASN A 79 17.35 -6.42 -12.99
C ASN A 79 16.13 -6.68 -12.09
N ILE A 80 14.98 -6.12 -12.46
CA ILE A 80 13.80 -6.12 -11.60
C ILE A 80 13.23 -7.53 -11.34
N ARG A 81 13.32 -8.44 -12.31
CA ARG A 81 12.85 -9.83 -12.12
C ARG A 81 13.68 -10.53 -11.07
N THR A 82 15.01 -10.44 -11.16
CA THR A 82 15.91 -11.01 -10.15
C THR A 82 15.70 -10.36 -8.78
N ALA A 83 15.56 -9.03 -8.72
CA ALA A 83 15.41 -8.32 -7.47
C ALA A 83 14.11 -8.70 -6.72
N THR A 84 13.00 -8.80 -7.44
CA THR A 84 11.70 -9.21 -6.85
C THR A 84 11.68 -10.69 -6.49
N ASP A 85 12.26 -11.56 -7.32
CA ASP A 85 12.38 -12.99 -7.01
C ASP A 85 13.21 -13.22 -5.75
N GLN A 86 14.37 -12.59 -5.63
CA GLN A 86 15.24 -12.72 -4.44
C GLN A 86 14.54 -12.24 -3.17
N TYR A 87 13.86 -11.09 -3.21
CA TYR A 87 13.17 -10.56 -2.03
C TYR A 87 12.01 -11.45 -1.60
N THR A 88 11.19 -11.90 -2.55
CA THR A 88 10.04 -12.77 -2.25
C THR A 88 10.48 -14.17 -1.85
N TYR A 89 11.55 -14.71 -2.44
CA TYR A 89 12.15 -15.97 -2.03
C TYR A 89 12.70 -15.91 -0.60
N ALA A 90 13.41 -14.84 -0.23
CA ALA A 90 13.94 -14.66 1.12
C ALA A 90 12.83 -14.66 2.20
N ALA A 91 11.65 -14.12 1.88
CA ALA A 91 10.50 -14.17 2.76
C ALA A 91 9.81 -15.55 2.78
N ASP A 92 9.68 -16.19 1.61
CA ASP A 92 9.06 -17.50 1.44
C ASP A 92 9.79 -18.60 2.23
N VAL A 93 11.13 -18.62 2.20
CA VAL A 93 11.93 -19.64 2.94
C VAL A 93 11.84 -19.51 4.46
N VAL A 94 11.37 -18.36 4.98
CA VAL A 94 11.11 -18.15 6.41
C VAL A 94 9.62 -18.08 6.75
N ASP A 95 8.76 -18.49 5.81
CA ASP A 95 7.30 -18.54 5.97
C ASP A 95 6.70 -17.17 6.39
N LYS A 96 7.12 -16.09 5.72
CA LYS A 96 6.64 -14.74 5.96
C LYS A 96 6.10 -14.07 4.71
N LEU A 97 5.14 -13.17 4.89
CA LEU A 97 4.52 -12.39 3.83
C LEU A 97 5.31 -11.11 3.54
N PRO A 98 6.00 -11.00 2.39
CA PRO A 98 6.65 -9.77 1.98
C PRO A 98 5.64 -8.74 1.48
N VAL A 99 5.96 -7.46 1.72
CA VAL A 99 5.23 -6.32 1.16
C VAL A 99 6.16 -5.58 0.20
N LEU A 100 5.74 -5.44 -1.05
CA LEU A 100 6.50 -4.80 -2.11
C LEU A 100 5.78 -3.53 -2.55
N VAL A 101 6.54 -2.52 -2.94
CA VAL A 101 6.03 -1.32 -3.61
C VAL A 101 6.61 -1.25 -5.01
N ALA A 102 5.75 -1.30 -6.03
CA ALA A 102 6.12 -1.01 -7.39
C ALA A 102 5.98 0.50 -7.62
N TYR A 103 7.09 1.20 -7.84
CA TYR A 103 7.12 2.67 -7.93
C TYR A 103 8.01 3.10 -9.10
N ASN A 104 7.59 2.82 -10.35
CA ASN A 104 8.40 3.09 -11.53
C ASN A 104 7.63 3.68 -12.71
N ILE A 105 6.40 4.18 -12.51
CA ILE A 105 5.55 4.71 -13.58
C ILE A 105 6.29 5.76 -14.42
N PHE A 106 6.05 5.74 -15.74
CA PHE A 106 6.59 6.76 -16.64
C PHE A 106 6.09 8.17 -16.24
N GLY A 107 7.03 9.11 -16.14
CA GLY A 107 6.77 10.49 -15.71
C GLY A 107 6.40 10.62 -14.23
N ARG A 108 7.02 9.79 -13.36
CA ARG A 108 6.71 9.72 -11.92
C ARG A 108 6.83 11.07 -11.23
N ASP A 109 5.95 11.28 -10.26
CA ASP A 109 5.94 12.43 -9.33
C ASP A 109 5.85 13.81 -9.99
N CYS A 110 5.44 13.88 -11.27
CA CYS A 110 5.37 15.12 -12.05
C CYS A 110 6.64 16.00 -11.96
N GLY A 111 7.81 15.38 -11.71
CA GLY A 111 9.10 16.06 -11.56
C GLY A 111 9.40 16.66 -10.18
N SER A 112 8.64 16.31 -9.15
CA SER A 112 8.89 16.72 -7.74
C SER A 112 10.04 15.91 -7.10
N HIS A 113 10.17 15.94 -5.76
CA HIS A 113 11.30 15.38 -5.01
C HIS A 113 11.58 13.89 -5.26
N SER A 114 10.55 13.10 -5.59
CA SER A 114 10.64 11.67 -5.92
C SER A 114 10.48 11.41 -7.43
N GLY A 115 10.70 12.44 -8.26
CA GLY A 115 10.72 12.35 -9.72
C GLY A 115 11.61 11.23 -10.24
N GLY A 116 11.29 10.70 -11.42
CA GLY A 116 12.01 9.60 -12.05
C GLY A 116 11.06 8.61 -12.71
N GLY A 117 11.32 7.32 -12.50
CA GLY A 117 10.55 6.24 -13.10
C GLY A 117 11.13 5.78 -14.43
N ALA A 118 10.41 4.88 -15.11
CA ALA A 118 10.80 4.41 -16.44
C ALA A 118 10.97 5.58 -17.42
N LYS A 119 11.94 5.50 -18.33
CA LYS A 119 12.25 6.59 -19.28
C LYS A 119 11.25 6.64 -20.43
N THR A 120 10.58 5.52 -20.70
CA THR A 120 9.54 5.40 -21.74
C THR A 120 8.38 4.53 -21.27
N GLU A 121 7.24 4.65 -21.95
CA GLU A 121 6.09 3.76 -21.76
C GLU A 121 6.45 2.29 -21.98
N ALA A 122 7.26 1.99 -22.99
CA ALA A 122 7.68 0.62 -23.33
C ALA A 122 8.61 0.02 -22.26
N GLU A 123 9.50 0.84 -21.70
CA GLU A 123 10.34 0.45 -20.57
C GLU A 123 9.48 0.14 -19.33
N TYR A 124 8.46 0.96 -19.04
CA TYR A 124 7.55 0.68 -17.93
C TYR A 124 6.82 -0.64 -18.10
N ARG A 125 6.24 -0.88 -19.30
CA ARG A 125 5.53 -2.13 -19.60
C ARG A 125 6.44 -3.34 -19.43
N THR A 126 7.68 -3.25 -19.90
CA THR A 126 8.67 -4.32 -19.70
C THR A 126 8.98 -4.51 -18.23
N TRP A 127 9.28 -3.44 -17.51
CA TRP A 127 9.65 -3.45 -16.10
C TRP A 127 8.55 -4.08 -15.23
N ILE A 128 7.28 -3.67 -15.39
CA ILE A 128 6.19 -4.19 -14.56
C ILE A 128 5.83 -5.64 -14.88
N SER A 129 5.97 -6.07 -16.14
CA SER A 129 5.81 -7.47 -16.52
C SER A 129 6.89 -8.34 -15.87
N GLU A 130 8.16 -7.90 -15.89
CA GLU A 130 9.27 -8.61 -15.26
C GLU A 130 9.22 -8.56 -13.73
N PHE A 131 8.74 -7.47 -13.13
CA PHE A 131 8.43 -7.37 -11.69
C PHE A 131 7.42 -8.46 -11.28
N ALA A 132 6.30 -8.57 -12.02
CA ALA A 132 5.27 -9.55 -11.72
C ALA A 132 5.76 -11.00 -11.89
N LYS A 133 6.60 -11.26 -12.92
CA LYS A 133 7.21 -12.58 -13.15
C LYS A 133 8.23 -12.98 -12.09
N GLY A 134 8.95 -12.02 -11.49
CA GLY A 134 9.88 -12.30 -10.39
C GLY A 134 9.15 -12.72 -9.11
N ILE A 135 8.02 -12.08 -8.80
CA ILE A 135 7.13 -12.54 -7.72
C ILE A 135 6.62 -13.96 -8.04
N GLY A 136 6.01 -14.13 -9.21
CA GLY A 136 5.49 -15.43 -9.65
C GLY A 136 4.41 -15.99 -8.73
N GLY A 137 4.50 -17.28 -8.41
CA GLY A 137 3.56 -17.94 -7.52
C GLY A 137 3.81 -17.74 -6.01
N LYS A 138 4.78 -16.91 -5.60
CA LYS A 138 5.10 -16.76 -4.16
C LYS A 138 4.08 -15.86 -3.46
N PRO A 139 3.69 -16.14 -2.20
CA PRO A 139 2.79 -15.29 -1.43
C PRO A 139 3.35 -13.88 -1.30
N SER A 140 2.58 -12.84 -1.62
CA SER A 140 3.06 -11.45 -1.57
C SER A 140 1.93 -10.44 -1.41
N VAL A 141 2.26 -9.24 -0.92
CA VAL A 141 1.42 -8.04 -1.04
C VAL A 141 2.16 -7.03 -1.91
N VAL A 142 1.44 -6.42 -2.87
CA VAL A 142 2.00 -5.36 -3.73
C VAL A 142 1.16 -4.09 -3.59
N ILE A 143 1.83 -3.00 -3.25
CA ILE A 143 1.33 -1.64 -3.40
C ILE A 143 1.80 -1.12 -4.77
N LEU A 144 0.84 -0.76 -5.63
CA LEU A 144 1.11 -0.42 -7.02
C LEU A 144 1.04 1.09 -7.26
N GLU A 145 2.18 1.66 -7.65
CA GLU A 145 2.40 3.03 -8.09
C GLU A 145 1.80 4.10 -7.17
N PRO A 146 2.34 4.26 -5.95
CA PRO A 146 2.03 5.40 -5.09
C PRO A 146 1.93 6.71 -5.86
N ASP A 147 0.90 7.51 -5.55
CA ASP A 147 0.59 8.83 -6.10
C ASP A 147 0.21 8.88 -7.59
N ALA A 148 0.55 7.88 -8.40
CA ALA A 148 0.38 7.95 -9.86
C ALA A 148 -1.05 8.28 -10.29
N LEU A 149 -2.05 7.75 -9.57
CA LEU A 149 -3.46 7.99 -9.84
C LEU A 149 -3.96 9.32 -9.24
N ALA A 150 -3.50 9.67 -8.04
CA ALA A 150 -3.88 10.91 -7.38
C ALA A 150 -3.29 12.14 -8.09
N GLN A 151 -2.09 12.02 -8.66
CA GLN A 151 -1.39 13.06 -9.39
C GLN A 151 -1.85 13.25 -10.84
N LEU A 152 -2.92 12.59 -11.29
CA LEU A 152 -3.40 12.79 -12.67
C LEU A 152 -3.65 14.26 -13.04
N ASP A 153 -3.90 15.14 -12.08
CA ASP A 153 -4.15 16.56 -12.38
C ASP A 153 -2.89 17.36 -12.73
N CYS A 154 -1.69 16.92 -12.33
CA CYS A 154 -0.44 17.53 -12.79
C CYS A 154 0.04 16.97 -14.15
N VAL A 155 -0.68 16.00 -14.72
CA VAL A 155 -0.36 15.42 -16.02
C VAL A 155 -1.16 16.11 -17.14
N PRO A 156 -0.54 16.52 -18.26
CA PRO A 156 -1.26 17.03 -19.43
C PRO A 156 -2.30 16.04 -19.95
N THR A 157 -3.37 16.52 -20.60
CA THR A 157 -4.52 15.71 -21.04
C THR A 157 -4.13 14.41 -21.75
N THR A 158 -3.23 14.47 -22.74
CA THR A 158 -2.74 13.28 -23.46
C THR A 158 -2.01 12.31 -22.54
N GLY A 159 -1.21 12.83 -21.62
CA GLY A 159 -0.48 12.04 -20.62
C GLY A 159 -1.39 11.35 -19.60
N LYS A 160 -2.56 11.93 -19.27
CA LYS A 160 -3.53 11.29 -18.35
C LYS A 160 -3.99 9.93 -18.87
N LYS A 161 -4.33 9.86 -20.17
CA LYS A 161 -4.73 8.59 -20.80
C LYS A 161 -3.58 7.59 -20.77
N ILE A 162 -2.38 8.02 -21.14
CA ILE A 162 -1.18 7.16 -21.11
C ILE A 162 -0.97 6.58 -19.71
N ARG A 163 -1.04 7.42 -18.65
CA ARG A 163 -0.88 6.95 -17.28
C ARG A 163 -1.93 5.92 -16.88
N LEU A 164 -3.20 6.17 -17.18
CA LEU A 164 -4.28 5.22 -16.94
C LEU A 164 -4.07 3.89 -17.68
N ASP A 165 -3.66 3.94 -18.95
CA ASP A 165 -3.38 2.75 -19.76
C ASP A 165 -2.19 1.94 -19.21
N LEU A 166 -1.16 2.60 -18.68
CA LEU A 166 -0.01 1.95 -18.04
C LEU A 166 -0.39 1.30 -16.71
N LEU A 167 -1.17 1.99 -15.87
CA LEU A 167 -1.68 1.42 -14.61
C LEU A 167 -2.59 0.22 -14.88
N LYS A 168 -3.49 0.32 -15.86
CA LYS A 168 -4.33 -0.80 -16.27
C LYS A 168 -3.48 -1.99 -16.72
N TYR A 169 -2.48 -1.76 -17.58
CA TYR A 169 -1.55 -2.80 -17.99
C TYR A 169 -0.82 -3.44 -16.80
N ALA A 170 -0.34 -2.64 -15.85
CA ALA A 170 0.31 -3.12 -14.63
C ALA A 170 -0.60 -4.07 -13.83
N THR A 171 -1.87 -3.70 -13.62
CA THR A 171 -2.84 -4.56 -12.93
C THR A 171 -3.07 -5.89 -13.67
N GLU A 172 -3.09 -5.88 -15.01
CA GLU A 172 -3.24 -7.09 -15.84
C GLU A 172 -2.00 -8.01 -15.75
N GLN A 173 -0.79 -7.44 -15.76
CA GLN A 173 0.44 -8.22 -15.63
C GLN A 173 0.54 -8.87 -14.25
N LEU A 174 0.26 -8.12 -13.18
CA LEU A 174 0.29 -8.65 -11.82
C LEU A 174 -0.74 -9.76 -11.62
N LYS A 175 -1.97 -9.58 -12.11
CA LYS A 175 -3.00 -10.63 -12.10
C LYS A 175 -2.55 -11.90 -12.83
N THR A 176 -1.85 -11.73 -13.96
CA THR A 176 -1.42 -12.84 -14.82
C THR A 176 -0.26 -13.63 -14.22
N TYR A 177 0.76 -12.95 -13.70
CA TYR A 177 2.02 -13.60 -13.33
C TYR A 177 2.21 -13.76 -11.81
N ALA A 178 1.58 -12.92 -10.98
CA ALA A 178 1.76 -12.90 -9.53
C ALA A 178 0.60 -13.61 -8.80
N THR A 179 0.39 -14.90 -9.08
CA THR A 179 -0.89 -15.62 -8.84
C THR A 179 -1.29 -15.81 -7.37
N ASN A 180 -0.36 -15.68 -6.43
CA ASN A 180 -0.62 -15.69 -4.98
C ASN A 180 -0.37 -14.32 -4.33
N THR A 181 -0.60 -13.25 -5.08
CA THR A 181 -0.33 -11.88 -4.63
C THR A 181 -1.61 -11.10 -4.42
N TRP A 182 -1.69 -10.39 -3.31
CA TRP A 182 -2.68 -9.35 -3.10
C TRP A 182 -2.15 -8.00 -3.57
N VAL A 183 -2.79 -7.46 -4.60
CA VAL A 183 -2.38 -6.19 -5.23
C VAL A 183 -3.35 -5.07 -4.86
N TYR A 184 -2.81 -3.93 -4.49
CA TYR A 184 -3.55 -2.71 -4.17
C TYR A 184 -3.04 -1.56 -5.02
N LEU A 185 -3.89 -1.05 -5.91
CA LEU A 185 -3.58 0.13 -6.74
C LEU A 185 -3.67 1.40 -5.88
N ASP A 186 -2.64 2.24 -5.88
CA ASP A 186 -2.65 3.41 -5.02
C ASP A 186 -3.70 4.46 -5.40
N ALA A 187 -4.33 5.02 -4.37
CA ALA A 187 -5.45 5.94 -4.49
C ALA A 187 -5.25 7.23 -3.68
N GLY A 188 -4.01 7.57 -3.32
CA GLY A 188 -3.70 8.78 -2.54
C GLY A 188 -4.21 8.68 -1.09
N HIS A 189 -4.87 9.72 -0.59
CA HIS A 189 -5.34 9.79 0.80
C HIS A 189 -6.62 10.61 0.96
N SER A 190 -7.20 10.57 2.16
CA SER A 190 -8.48 11.21 2.50
C SER A 190 -8.54 12.73 2.28
N GLY A 191 -7.38 13.39 2.24
CA GLY A 191 -7.25 14.83 2.03
C GLY A 191 -6.93 15.26 0.60
N TRP A 192 -6.78 14.33 -0.35
CA TRP A 192 -6.31 14.69 -1.71
C TRP A 192 -7.45 14.96 -2.68
N HIS A 193 -8.35 13.98 -2.88
CA HIS A 193 -9.43 14.06 -3.84
C HIS A 193 -10.76 13.61 -3.24
N PRO A 194 -11.91 14.17 -3.67
CA PRO A 194 -13.22 13.64 -3.32
C PRO A 194 -13.33 12.15 -3.67
N ALA A 195 -14.00 11.36 -2.83
CA ALA A 195 -14.12 9.91 -3.03
C ALA A 195 -14.69 9.52 -4.41
N ALA A 196 -15.65 10.29 -4.94
CA ALA A 196 -16.23 10.04 -6.26
C ALA A 196 -15.19 10.16 -7.40
N THR A 197 -14.28 11.13 -7.31
CA THR A 197 -13.16 11.28 -8.26
C THR A 197 -12.25 10.06 -8.20
N THR A 198 -11.91 9.60 -7.00
CA THR A 198 -11.07 8.42 -6.79
C THR A 198 -11.73 7.14 -7.30
N VAL A 199 -13.04 6.97 -7.08
CA VAL A 199 -13.83 5.87 -7.64
C VAL A 199 -13.74 5.85 -9.17
N GLN A 200 -13.86 7.01 -9.82
CA GLN A 200 -13.74 7.11 -11.27
C GLN A 200 -12.36 6.68 -11.75
N ARG A 201 -11.32 7.28 -11.16
CA ARG A 201 -9.94 7.02 -11.52
C ARG A 201 -9.53 5.56 -11.32
N LEU A 202 -9.91 4.95 -10.19
CA LEU A 202 -9.59 3.54 -9.91
C LEU A 202 -10.22 2.58 -10.92
N ALA A 203 -11.48 2.84 -11.30
CA ALA A 203 -12.15 2.03 -12.31
C ALA A 203 -11.47 2.16 -13.68
N ASP A 204 -11.08 3.38 -14.08
CA ASP A 204 -10.41 3.62 -15.35
C ASP A 204 -8.99 3.02 -15.38
N ALA A 205 -8.31 2.98 -14.23
CA ALA A 205 -6.95 2.44 -14.06
C ALA A 205 -6.91 0.92 -13.83
N GLY A 206 -8.03 0.21 -13.91
CA GLY A 206 -8.05 -1.25 -13.90
C GLY A 206 -8.11 -1.90 -12.51
N VAL A 207 -8.64 -1.21 -11.48
CA VAL A 207 -8.84 -1.81 -10.13
C VAL A 207 -9.65 -3.11 -10.16
N ALA A 208 -10.46 -3.33 -11.21
CA ALA A 208 -11.18 -4.57 -11.45
C ALA A 208 -10.28 -5.81 -11.47
N ASN A 209 -9.02 -5.68 -11.91
CA ASN A 209 -8.05 -6.75 -12.05
C ASN A 209 -7.32 -7.12 -10.75
N VAL A 210 -7.50 -6.36 -9.68
CA VAL A 210 -6.75 -6.50 -8.43
C VAL A 210 -7.67 -6.52 -7.22
N ARG A 211 -7.15 -6.91 -6.07
CA ARG A 211 -7.91 -7.03 -4.82
C ARG A 211 -8.52 -5.71 -4.36
N GLY A 212 -7.80 -4.61 -4.52
CA GLY A 212 -8.21 -3.34 -3.94
C GLY A 212 -7.33 -2.15 -4.28
N TYR A 213 -7.29 -1.19 -3.36
CA TYR A 213 -6.50 0.03 -3.44
C TYR A 213 -5.77 0.35 -2.13
N SER A 214 -4.69 1.12 -2.20
CA SER A 214 -3.99 1.61 -1.01
C SER A 214 -4.32 3.07 -0.74
N LEU A 215 -4.24 3.44 0.53
CA LEU A 215 -4.42 4.80 1.01
C LEU A 215 -3.27 5.22 1.91
N ASN A 216 -3.03 6.53 1.96
CA ASN A 216 -2.14 7.20 2.90
C ASN A 216 -0.65 6.89 2.72
N VAL A 217 -0.24 6.25 1.61
CA VAL A 217 1.15 5.89 1.37
C VAL A 217 2.04 7.13 1.52
N SER A 218 3.05 7.02 2.39
CA SER A 218 3.97 8.12 2.73
C SER A 218 3.33 9.35 3.38
N ASN A 219 2.06 9.32 3.75
CA ASN A 219 1.36 10.45 4.33
C ASN A 219 1.02 10.22 5.82
N TYR A 220 0.29 11.17 6.42
CA TYR A 220 0.14 11.31 7.87
C TYR A 220 -1.32 11.37 8.31
N HIS A 221 -2.29 11.30 7.39
CA HIS A 221 -3.71 11.34 7.75
C HIS A 221 -4.06 10.20 8.70
N THR A 222 -4.96 10.49 9.66
CA THR A 222 -5.28 9.52 10.71
C THR A 222 -5.87 8.25 10.11
N THR A 223 -5.71 7.14 10.83
CA THR A 223 -6.34 5.88 10.42
C THR A 223 -7.86 6.02 10.32
N ALA A 224 -8.49 6.78 11.23
CA ALA A 224 -9.93 7.01 11.22
C ALA A 224 -10.40 7.75 9.94
N ASP A 225 -9.70 8.80 9.53
CA ASP A 225 -10.02 9.54 8.31
C ASP A 225 -9.88 8.67 7.06
N ASN A 226 -8.82 7.86 7.01
CA ASN A 226 -8.60 6.93 5.90
C ASN A 226 -9.60 5.76 5.89
N VAL A 227 -10.06 5.28 7.04
CA VAL A 227 -11.13 4.28 7.12
C VAL A 227 -12.45 4.87 6.60
N ALA A 228 -12.81 6.08 7.02
CA ALA A 228 -14.02 6.75 6.54
C ALA A 228 -13.96 6.97 5.02
N TYR A 229 -12.84 7.53 4.54
CA TYR A 229 -12.62 7.76 3.11
C TYR A 229 -12.59 6.46 2.30
N GLY A 230 -11.86 5.45 2.77
CA GLY A 230 -11.78 4.15 2.15
C GLY A 230 -13.15 3.49 2.04
N ASN A 231 -13.99 3.57 3.07
CA ASN A 231 -15.35 3.02 2.99
C ASN A 231 -16.26 3.78 2.01
N ALA A 232 -16.07 5.09 1.84
CA ALA A 232 -16.78 5.87 0.82
C ALA A 232 -16.37 5.44 -0.60
N VAL A 233 -15.07 5.27 -0.86
CA VAL A 233 -14.55 4.76 -2.14
C VAL A 233 -15.03 3.33 -2.40
N LYS A 234 -15.00 2.46 -1.39
CA LYS A 234 -15.47 1.06 -1.46
C LYS A 234 -16.94 1.00 -1.85
N SER A 235 -17.78 1.83 -1.23
CA SER A 235 -19.20 1.94 -1.56
C SER A 235 -19.43 2.43 -2.99
N GLY A 236 -18.68 3.44 -3.43
CA GLY A 236 -18.77 3.95 -4.80
C GLY A 236 -18.35 2.94 -5.87
N LEU A 237 -17.29 2.15 -5.61
CA LEU A 237 -16.89 1.05 -6.48
C LEU A 237 -17.94 -0.08 -6.50
N ALA A 238 -18.54 -0.40 -5.35
CA ALA A 238 -19.62 -1.39 -5.27
C ALA A 238 -20.85 -0.96 -6.11
N GLY A 239 -21.18 0.33 -6.12
CA GLY A 239 -22.21 0.89 -7.00
C GLY A 239 -21.91 0.74 -8.50
N ARG A 240 -20.66 0.44 -8.86
CA ARG A 240 -20.21 0.10 -10.22
C ARG A 240 -20.05 -1.40 -10.45
N GLY A 241 -20.53 -2.24 -9.53
CA GLY A 241 -20.38 -3.70 -9.59
C GLY A 241 -18.97 -4.20 -9.23
N LEU A 242 -18.11 -3.36 -8.65
CA LEU A 242 -16.74 -3.72 -8.26
C LEU A 242 -16.66 -3.93 -6.74
N THR A 243 -16.67 -5.18 -6.30
CA THR A 243 -16.42 -5.50 -4.88
C THR A 243 -14.92 -5.44 -4.61
N LYS A 244 -14.48 -4.40 -3.90
CA LYS A 244 -13.08 -4.13 -3.60
C LYS A 244 -12.87 -3.87 -2.11
N THR A 245 -11.62 -3.94 -1.68
CA THR A 245 -11.19 -3.60 -0.32
C THR A 245 -9.99 -2.65 -0.38
N PHE A 246 -9.42 -2.28 0.76
CA PHE A 246 -8.30 -1.36 0.80
C PHE A 246 -7.35 -1.60 1.96
N VAL A 247 -6.14 -1.06 1.83
CA VAL A 247 -5.12 -1.02 2.88
C VAL A 247 -4.75 0.42 3.20
N ILE A 248 -4.24 0.65 4.41
CA ILE A 248 -3.83 1.99 4.87
C ILE A 248 -2.37 1.94 5.28
N ASP A 249 -1.56 2.86 4.77
CA ASP A 249 -0.24 3.12 5.33
C ASP A 249 -0.37 3.86 6.66
N THR A 250 0.19 3.26 7.70
CA THR A 250 0.16 3.74 9.09
C THR A 250 1.58 3.97 9.63
N SER A 251 2.58 3.95 8.77
CA SER A 251 4.00 4.14 9.12
C SER A 251 4.24 5.37 9.99
N ARG A 252 3.58 6.50 9.71
CA ARG A 252 3.89 7.80 10.34
C ARG A 252 2.67 8.61 10.81
N ASN A 253 1.48 8.00 10.88
CA ASN A 253 0.23 8.73 11.13
C ASN A 253 -0.22 8.80 12.61
N GLY A 254 0.65 8.46 13.56
CA GLY A 254 0.28 8.36 14.99
C GLY A 254 -0.13 9.67 15.66
N ASN A 255 0.30 10.82 15.09
CA ASN A 255 -0.10 12.16 15.53
C ASN A 255 -0.96 12.88 14.46
N GLY A 256 -1.48 12.17 13.47
CA GLY A 256 -2.21 12.77 12.34
C GLY A 256 -1.33 13.65 11.44
N PRO A 257 -1.93 14.42 10.51
CA PRO A 257 -1.20 15.27 9.58
C PRO A 257 -0.70 16.55 10.23
N GLY A 258 0.43 17.06 9.74
CA GLY A 258 0.90 18.41 10.04
C GLY A 258 0.39 19.40 8.99
N ASP A 259 1.04 20.56 8.89
CA ASP A 259 0.70 21.57 7.88
C ASP A 259 1.22 21.20 6.47
N ASP A 260 2.15 20.23 6.38
CA ASP A 260 2.80 19.79 5.15
C ASP A 260 3.05 18.27 5.18
N TRP A 261 3.32 17.67 4.01
CA TRP A 261 3.65 16.26 3.82
C TRP A 261 5.17 16.02 3.78
N CYS A 262 5.98 17.01 3.40
CA CYS A 262 7.40 16.80 3.17
C CYS A 262 8.21 16.94 4.47
N ASN A 263 8.59 15.81 5.09
CA ASN A 263 9.30 15.76 6.38
C ASN A 263 8.75 16.72 7.48
N PRO A 264 7.43 16.74 7.76
CA PRO A 264 6.87 17.55 8.85
C PRO A 264 7.38 17.12 10.23
N ALA A 265 7.59 18.11 11.11
CA ALA A 265 7.89 17.86 12.52
C ALA A 265 6.66 17.36 13.32
N GLY A 266 6.90 16.79 14.49
CA GLY A 266 5.86 16.43 15.46
C GLY A 266 5.00 15.24 15.04
N ARG A 267 5.37 14.54 13.96
CA ARG A 267 4.70 13.32 13.51
C ARG A 267 5.18 12.14 14.33
N LYS A 268 4.39 11.06 14.36
CA LYS A 268 4.65 9.90 15.21
C LYS A 268 4.41 8.60 14.46
N LEU A 269 5.18 7.56 14.77
CA LEU A 269 4.88 6.20 14.32
C LEU A 269 3.41 5.85 14.61
N GLY A 270 2.72 5.30 13.62
CA GLY A 270 1.36 4.79 13.80
C GLY A 270 1.33 3.33 14.21
N VAL A 271 0.19 2.68 13.97
CA VAL A 271 -0.02 1.27 14.32
C VAL A 271 0.90 0.38 13.46
N PRO A 272 1.64 -0.59 14.03
CA PRO A 272 2.45 -1.53 13.25
C PRO A 272 1.62 -2.35 12.24
N SER A 273 2.29 -2.86 11.20
CA SER A 273 1.66 -3.70 10.17
C SER A 273 0.85 -4.85 10.78
N GLN A 274 -0.44 -4.93 10.46
CA GLN A 274 -1.37 -5.91 11.01
C GLN A 274 -2.58 -6.16 10.08
N LEU A 275 -3.29 -7.24 10.36
CA LEU A 275 -4.57 -7.57 9.75
C LEU A 275 -5.69 -6.70 10.33
N GLY A 276 -6.61 -6.24 9.48
CA GLY A 276 -7.77 -5.47 9.92
C GLY A 276 -7.43 -4.02 10.29
N GLY A 277 -8.05 -3.50 11.35
CA GLY A 277 -7.89 -2.10 11.76
C GLY A 277 -8.82 -1.10 11.06
N GLY A 278 -9.96 -1.59 10.55
CA GLY A 278 -10.93 -0.81 9.77
C GLY A 278 -10.70 -0.84 8.26
N SER A 279 -9.64 -1.53 7.83
CA SER A 279 -9.29 -1.85 6.44
C SER A 279 -8.98 -3.34 6.33
N ASP A 280 -8.54 -3.80 5.15
CA ASP A 280 -8.06 -5.16 4.95
C ASP A 280 -6.77 -5.41 5.75
N LEU A 281 -5.81 -4.48 5.61
CA LEU A 281 -4.54 -4.43 6.33
C LEU A 281 -4.24 -2.98 6.74
N LEU A 282 -3.59 -2.81 7.89
CA LEU A 282 -2.73 -1.66 8.16
C LEU A 282 -1.31 -2.08 7.85
N LEU A 283 -0.57 -1.26 7.10
CA LEU A 283 0.79 -1.56 6.67
C LEU A 283 1.71 -0.38 6.99
N TRP A 284 2.98 -0.65 7.22
CA TRP A 284 4.03 0.35 7.09
C TRP A 284 4.56 0.29 5.66
N VAL A 285 3.99 1.13 4.78
CA VAL A 285 4.38 1.16 3.36
C VAL A 285 5.58 2.07 3.18
N LYS A 286 5.49 3.33 3.60
CA LYS A 286 6.69 4.18 3.77
C LYS A 286 7.55 3.63 4.91
N VAL A 287 8.85 3.58 4.67
CA VAL A 287 9.84 3.17 5.68
C VAL A 287 10.04 4.32 6.66
N PRO A 288 9.69 4.19 7.96
CA PRO A 288 9.90 5.26 8.91
C PRO A 288 11.39 5.61 9.06
N GLY A 289 11.72 6.90 8.97
CA GLY A 289 13.09 7.41 9.00
C GLY A 289 13.69 7.71 7.62
N ASP A 290 13.13 7.17 6.53
CA ASP A 290 13.51 7.60 5.19
C ASP A 290 12.95 9.00 4.90
N SER A 291 13.81 9.92 4.44
CA SER A 291 13.43 11.28 4.08
C SER A 291 12.41 11.30 2.93
N ASP A 292 11.52 12.28 2.93
CA ASP A 292 10.60 12.59 1.82
C ASP A 292 11.25 13.48 0.74
N GLY A 293 12.40 14.09 1.04
CA GLY A 293 13.09 15.05 0.19
C GLY A 293 13.83 16.12 0.98
N ASP A 294 14.49 17.05 0.28
CA ASP A 294 15.16 18.20 0.90
C ASP A 294 14.14 19.26 1.37
N CYS A 295 13.57 19.02 2.55
CA CYS A 295 12.45 19.80 3.11
C CYS A 295 12.27 19.52 4.61
N GLY A 296 11.55 20.41 5.30
CA GLY A 296 11.14 20.22 6.69
C GLY A 296 12.29 19.87 7.64
N ILE A 297 12.08 18.89 8.52
CA ILE A 297 13.14 18.38 9.42
C ILE A 297 14.19 17.52 8.70
N GLY A 298 14.00 17.25 7.42
CA GLY A 298 14.92 16.51 6.56
C GLY A 298 15.66 17.38 5.54
N ALA A 299 15.75 18.69 5.77
CA ALA A 299 16.55 19.59 4.94
C ALA A 299 17.98 19.05 4.74
N GLY A 300 18.44 19.04 3.49
CA GLY A 300 19.70 18.47 3.02
C GLY A 300 19.70 16.96 2.82
N ILE A 301 18.58 16.25 3.02
CA ILE A 301 18.50 14.79 2.94
C ILE A 301 17.64 14.36 1.74
N PRO A 302 18.23 13.76 0.68
CA PRO A 302 17.51 13.24 -0.48
C PRO A 302 16.35 12.31 -0.12
N ALA A 303 15.32 12.29 -0.97
CA ALA A 303 14.18 11.39 -0.84
C ALA A 303 14.65 9.91 -0.82
N GLY A 304 14.11 9.13 0.11
CA GLY A 304 14.45 7.71 0.28
C GLY A 304 15.76 7.45 1.04
N GLN A 305 16.53 8.48 1.40
CA GLN A 305 17.70 8.31 2.26
C GLN A 305 17.29 8.24 3.73
N PHE A 306 17.77 7.22 4.44
CA PHE A 306 17.50 7.05 5.86
C PHE A 306 18.23 8.08 6.71
N SER A 307 17.48 8.68 7.64
CA SER A 307 17.98 9.61 8.64
C SER A 307 17.65 9.09 10.04
N PRO A 308 18.66 8.78 10.89
CA PRO A 308 18.41 8.40 12.27
C PRO A 308 17.75 9.53 13.09
N GLU A 309 17.91 10.79 12.68
CA GLU A 309 17.25 11.93 13.33
C GLU A 309 15.74 11.95 13.04
N ILE A 310 15.34 11.80 11.77
CA ILE A 310 13.92 11.70 11.40
C ILE A 310 13.32 10.46 12.08
N ALA A 311 14.03 9.33 12.09
CA ALA A 311 13.59 8.11 12.74
C ALA A 311 13.32 8.32 14.24
N VAL A 312 14.26 8.91 14.98
CA VAL A 312 14.08 9.17 16.43
C VAL A 312 12.95 10.17 16.69
N ARG A 313 12.82 11.22 15.87
CA ARG A 313 11.72 12.19 15.99
C ARG A 313 10.35 11.54 15.77
N LEU A 314 10.22 10.65 14.78
CA LEU A 314 9.01 9.86 14.57
C LEU A 314 8.70 8.92 15.74
N ILE A 315 9.73 8.33 16.37
CA ILE A 315 9.53 7.50 17.57
C ILE A 315 9.01 8.37 18.73
N ASP A 316 9.56 9.58 18.89
CA ASP A 316 9.26 10.46 20.01
C ASP A 316 8.03 11.36 19.81
N GLY A 317 7.54 11.51 18.57
CA GLY A 317 6.47 12.44 18.24
C GLY A 317 6.90 13.91 18.28
N LYS A 318 8.12 14.24 17.82
CA LYS A 318 8.75 15.57 17.94
C LYS A 318 9.13 16.20 16.60
#